data_AF-A0A4U3AF45-F1
#
_entry.id   AF-A0A4U3AF45-F1
#
_cell.length_a   1.000
_cell.length_b   1.000
_cell.length_c   1.000
_cell.angle_alpha   90.00
_cell.angle_beta   90.00
_cell.angle_gamma   90.00
#
_symmetry.space_group_name_H-M   'P 1'
#
loop_
_entity.id
_entity.type
_entity.pdbx_description
1 polymer ?
#
loop_
_entity_poly.entity_id
_entity_poly.type
_entity_poly.pdbx_seq_one_letter_code
_entity_poly.pdbx_strand_id
1 'polypeptide(L)' 'VEPVEQREKKIRDQILKVHNEKHVSIREIADEVSISPSTLSRFCNHKTKRLSKKALEKLTKWCERQEILEKM' A
#
# COMPACT_ATOMS: atom_id res chain seq x y z
N VAL A 1 -1.19 -5.02 20.78
CA VAL A 1 -0.82 -5.41 19.40
C VAL A 1 -1.87 -4.81 18.47
N GLU A 2 -1.48 -3.99 17.50
CA GLU A 2 -2.42 -3.38 16.55
C GLU A 2 -3.09 -4.48 15.68
N PRO A 3 -4.42 -4.47 15.47
CA PRO A 3 -5.09 -5.43 14.62
C PRO A 3 -4.59 -5.36 13.16
N VAL A 4 -4.37 -6.52 12.54
CA VAL A 4 -3.90 -6.61 11.13
C VAL A 4 -4.83 -5.84 10.18
N GLU A 5 -6.14 -5.88 10.43
CA GLU A 5 -7.13 -5.14 9.62
C GLU A 5 -6.97 -3.62 9.71
N GLN A 6 -6.64 -3.07 10.88
CA GLN A 6 -6.38 -1.63 11.02
C GLN A 6 -5.11 -1.24 10.25
N ARG A 7 -4.08 -2.08 10.29
CA ARG A 7 -2.84 -1.85 9.54
C ARG A 7 -3.07 -1.91 8.03
N GLU A 8 -3.81 -2.92 7.56
CA GLU A 8 -4.17 -3.06 6.15
C GLU A 8 -5.02 -1.88 5.67
N LYS A 9 -5.95 -1.39 6.51
CA LYS A 9 -6.71 -0.18 6.19
C LYS A 9 -5.81 1.04 6.02
N LYS A 10 -4.90 1.32 6.96
CA LYS A 10 -3.94 2.44 6.86
C LYS A 10 -3.10 2.37 5.60
N ILE A 11 -2.58 1.18 5.28
CA ILE A 11 -1.79 0.95 4.06
C ILE A 11 -2.62 1.26 2.81
N ARG A 12 -3.88 0.79 2.77
CA ARG A 12 -4.78 1.06 1.65
C ARG A 12 -5.05 2.56 1.48
N ASP A 13 -5.36 3.24 2.58
CA ASP A 13 -5.66 4.66 2.59
C ASP A 13 -4.46 5.48 2.08
N GLN A 14 -3.23 5.15 2.52
CA GLN A 14 -2.01 5.81 2.05
C GLN A 14 -1.74 5.58 0.56
N ILE A 15 -1.96 4.37 0.06
CA ILE A 15 -1.79 4.06 -1.38
C ILE A 15 -2.79 4.84 -2.22
N LEU A 16 -4.05 4.89 -1.78
CA LEU A 16 -5.09 5.64 -2.48
C LEU A 16 -4.84 7.15 -2.42
N LYS A 17 -4.31 7.66 -1.30
CA LYS A 17 -3.87 9.05 -1.18
C LYS A 17 -2.81 9.38 -2.22
N VAL A 18 -1.72 8.61 -2.29
CA VAL A 18 -0.65 8.81 -3.28
C VAL A 18 -1.18 8.68 -4.71
N HIS A 19 -2.05 7.70 -4.97
CA HIS A 19 -2.66 7.51 -6.28
C HIS A 19 -3.47 8.74 -6.73
N ASN A 20 -4.26 9.30 -5.83
CA ASN A 20 -5.16 10.41 -6.12
C ASN A 20 -4.44 11.76 -6.15
N GLU A 21 -3.51 12.00 -5.22
CA GLU A 21 -2.86 13.31 -5.05
C GLU A 21 -1.63 13.47 -5.93
N LYS A 22 -0.82 12.41 -6.11
CA LYS A 22 0.40 12.43 -6.93
C LYS A 22 0.18 11.92 -8.35
N HIS A 23 -1.04 11.53 -8.70
CA HIS A 23 -1.42 10.94 -10.00
C HIS A 23 -0.58 9.71 -10.41
N VAL A 24 0.00 9.00 -9.44
CA VAL A 24 0.80 7.79 -9.68
C VAL A 24 -0.14 6.60 -9.83
N SER A 25 0.03 5.77 -10.86
CA SER A 25 -0.83 4.60 -11.05
C SER A 25 -0.58 3.51 -10.00
N ILE A 26 -1.61 2.71 -9.71
CA ILE A 26 -1.46 1.52 -8.84
C ILE A 26 -0.39 0.56 -9.37
N ARG A 27 -0.16 0.51 -10.69
CA ARG A 27 0.91 -0.30 -11.27
C ARG A 27 2.29 0.24 -10.89
N GLU A 28 2.52 1.54 -11.03
CA GLU A 28 3.81 2.15 -10.66
C GLU A 28 4.12 1.96 -9.18
N ILE A 29 3.12 2.12 -8.31
CA ILE A 29 3.28 1.83 -6.86
C ILE A 29 3.63 0.36 -6.64
N ALA A 30 2.96 -0.57 -7.35
CA ALA A 30 3.24 -1.99 -7.23
C ALA A 30 4.67 -2.33 -7.68
N ASP A 31 5.14 -1.71 -8.75
CA ASP A 31 6.50 -1.89 -9.28
C ASP A 31 7.54 -1.35 -8.27
N GLU A 32 7.32 -0.18 -7.68
CA GLU A 32 8.19 0.39 -6.63
C GLU A 32 8.28 -0.52 -5.40
N VAL A 33 7.15 -1.06 -4.95
CA VAL A 33 7.07 -1.97 -3.80
C VAL A 33 7.53 -3.40 -4.16
N SER A 34 7.75 -3.68 -5.44
CA SER A 34 8.06 -5.01 -5.98
C SER A 34 7.02 -6.06 -5.56
N ILE A 35 5.74 -5.75 -5.79
CA ILE A 35 4.60 -6.66 -5.68
C ILE A 35 3.85 -6.66 -7.01
N SER A 36 3.09 -7.74 -7.29
CA SER A 36 2.39 -7.76 -8.57
C SER A 36 1.29 -6.68 -8.63
N PRO A 37 1.12 -5.98 -9.77
CA PRO A 37 0.05 -4.99 -9.93
C PRO A 37 -1.35 -5.56 -9.68
N SER A 38 -1.56 -6.83 -10.02
CA SER A 38 -2.84 -7.53 -9.77
C SER A 38 -3.06 -7.79 -8.28
N THR A 39 -2.01 -8.15 -7.52
CA THR A 39 -2.10 -8.26 -6.05
C THR A 39 -2.47 -6.92 -5.43
N LEU A 40 -1.77 -5.85 -5.80
CA LEU A 40 -2.01 -4.54 -5.23
C LEU A 40 -3.40 -4.00 -5.60
N SER A 41 -3.78 -4.11 -6.87
CA SER A 41 -5.11 -3.71 -7.34
C SER A 41 -6.22 -4.45 -6.58
N ARG A 42 -6.12 -5.78 -6.40
CA ARG A 42 -7.12 -6.53 -5.62
C ARG A 42 -7.17 -6.08 -4.17
N PHE A 43 -6.02 -5.75 -3.58
CA PHE A 43 -5.94 -5.25 -2.21
C PHE A 43 -6.60 -3.87 -2.04
N CYS A 44 -6.33 -2.93 -2.94
CA CYS A 44 -6.97 -1.61 -2.94
C CYS A 44 -8.49 -1.71 -3.15
N ASN A 45 -8.93 -2.64 -4.01
CA ASN A 45 -10.34 -2.85 -4.31
C ASN A 45 -11.08 -3.79 -3.34
N HIS A 46 -10.48 -4.15 -2.19
CA HIS A 46 -11.08 -5.08 -1.21
C HIS A 46 -11.43 -6.47 -1.79
N LYS A 47 -10.83 -6.86 -2.93
CA LYS A 47 -11.03 -8.15 -3.62
C LYS A 47 -10.07 -9.25 -3.14
N THR A 48 -9.35 -9.02 -2.05
CA THR A 48 -8.55 -10.01 -1.34
C THR A 48 -8.80 -9.88 0.16
N LYS A 49 -8.88 -11.00 0.87
CA LYS A 49 -9.13 -11.01 2.33
C LYS A 49 -7.91 -10.60 3.14
N ARG A 50 -6.70 -10.99 2.70
CA ARG A 50 -5.43 -10.68 3.39
C ARG A 50 -4.27 -10.63 2.40
N LEU A 51 -3.28 -9.81 2.70
CA LEU A 51 -1.97 -9.86 2.04
C LEU A 51 -1.09 -10.96 2.66
N SER A 52 -0.12 -11.46 1.89
CA SER A 52 0.94 -12.29 2.48
C SER A 52 1.79 -11.43 3.44
N LYS A 53 2.35 -12.04 4.48
CA LYS A 53 3.20 -11.33 5.47
C LYS A 53 4.32 -10.53 4.78
N LYS A 54 4.96 -11.12 3.77
CA LYS A 54 6.02 -10.47 2.98
C LYS A 54 5.51 -9.24 2.21
N ALA A 55 4.32 -9.32 1.59
CA ALA A 55 3.73 -8.18 0.88
C ALA A 55 3.31 -7.08 1.86
N LEU A 56 2.73 -7.45 3.00
CA LEU A 56 2.34 -6.52 4.05
C LEU A 56 3.55 -5.76 4.61
N GLU A 57 4.67 -6.44 4.88
CA GLU A 57 5.90 -5.81 5.36
C GLU A 57 6.49 -4.83 4.35
N LYS A 58 6.53 -5.21 3.07
CA LYS A 58 6.99 -4.32 1.98
C LYS A 58 6.15 -3.06 1.88
N LEU A 59 4.82 -3.21 1.90
CA LEU A 59 3.89 -2.10 1.84
C LEU A 59 3.97 -1.21 3.08
N THR A 60 4.15 -1.81 4.26
CA THR A 60 4.35 -1.04 5.50
C THR A 60 5.59 -0.15 5.40
N LYS A 61 6.73 -0.70 4.99
CA LYS A 61 7.96 0.08 4.80
C LYS A 61 7.81 1.17 3.74
N TRP A 62 7.04 0.90 2.68
CA TRP A 62 6.75 1.91 1.67
C TRP A 62 5.89 3.05 2.23
N CYS A 63 4.86 2.76 3.02
CA CYS A 63 4.07 3.79 3.71
C CYS A 63 4.93 4.65 4.63
N GLU A 64 5.81 4.04 5.43
CA GLU A 64 6.76 4.76 6.29
C GLU A 64 7.66 5.72 5.48
N ARG A 65 8.11 5.32 4.29
CA ARG A 65 8.88 6.19 3.39
C ARG A 65 8.04 7.36 2.86
N GLN A 66 6.78 7.12 2.49
CA GLN A 66 5.90 8.19 2.01
C GLN A 66 5.66 9.23 3.13
N GLU A 67 5.47 8.81 4.37
CA GLU A 67 5.31 9.74 5.50
C GLU A 67 6.54 10.62 5.73
N ILE A 68 7.76 10.08 5.50
CA ILE A 68 9.00 10.87 5.58
C ILE A 68 9.04 11.90 4.44
N LEU A 69 8.72 11.47 3.21
CA LEU A 69 8.70 12.35 2.04
C LEU A 69 7.64 13.45 2.13
N GLU A 70 6.53 13.23 2.85
CA GLU A 70 5.51 14.25 3.09
C GLU A 70 5.89 15.28 4.16
N LYS A 71 6.86 14.94 5.02
CA LYS A 71 7.36 15.82 6.10
C LYS A 71 8.58 16.62 5.70
N MET A 72 9.16 16.35 4.53
CA MET A 72 10.25 17.10 3.91
C MET A 72 9.68 18.16 2.97
#